data_AF-A0A9W8J7P4-F1
#
_entry.id   AF-A0A9W8J7P4-F1
#
_cell.length_a   1.000
_cell.length_b   1.000
_cell.length_c   1.000
_cell.angle_alpha   90.00
_cell.angle_beta   90.00
_cell.angle_gamma   90.00
#
_symmetry.space_group_name_H-M   'P 1'
#
loop_
_entity.id
_entity.type
_entity.pdbx_description
1 polymer ?
#
loop_
_entity_poly.entity_id
_entity_poly.type
_entity_poly.pdbx_seq_one_letter_code
_entity_poly.pdbx_strand_id
1 'polypeptide(L)'
;MSKIAATYHEIFQSKDLPNPKENKQAITKVLTNINQKTDAQDKQNLSKPLEYDEIYKASISMPNGKASRLDGIPTKLWKNLATEHQKAIAAGTKAEELPPNLVCLLQLAYNNIKHHSINPESNFTKGWMCPIYKKKDKTKGRCIDNHTKLIKLMI
;
A
#
# COMPACT_ATOMS: atom_id res chain seq x y z
N MET A 1 -28.38 -11.88 -2.33
CA MET A 1 -27.34 -11.90 -3.38
C MET A 1 -25.89 -11.81 -2.85
N SER A 2 -25.59 -11.19 -1.69
CA SER A 2 -24.20 -11.10 -1.21
C SER A 2 -23.59 -12.42 -0.74
N LYS A 3 -24.39 -13.36 -0.21
CA LYS A 3 -23.89 -14.66 0.29
C LYS A 3 -23.27 -15.52 -0.82
N ILE A 4 -23.90 -15.59 -1.98
CA ILE A 4 -23.40 -16.39 -3.12
C ILE A 4 -22.08 -15.80 -3.65
N ALA A 5 -21.99 -14.47 -3.77
CA ALA A 5 -20.75 -13.81 -4.18
C ALA A 5 -19.63 -13.97 -3.13
N ALA A 6 -19.96 -13.88 -1.83
CA ALA A 6 -19.01 -14.10 -0.75
C ALA A 6 -18.47 -15.53 -0.75
N THR A 7 -19.34 -16.52 -0.82
CA THR A 7 -18.97 -17.94 -0.89
C THR A 7 -18.17 -18.24 -2.16
N TYR A 8 -18.53 -17.66 -3.30
CA TYR A 8 -17.75 -17.79 -4.53
C TYR A 8 -16.33 -17.25 -4.38
N HIS A 9 -16.16 -16.06 -3.79
CA HIS A 9 -14.84 -15.45 -3.58
C HIS A 9 -14.00 -16.16 -2.52
N GLU A 10 -14.63 -16.75 -1.51
CA GLU A 10 -13.95 -17.54 -0.47
C GLU A 10 -13.42 -18.87 -1.05
N ILE A 11 -14.26 -19.58 -1.82
CA ILE A 11 -13.86 -20.80 -2.52
C ILE A 11 -12.73 -20.48 -3.51
N PHE A 12 -12.86 -19.43 -4.33
CA PHE A 12 -11.85 -19.06 -5.32
C PHE A 12 -10.48 -18.71 -4.72
N GLN A 13 -10.44 -18.16 -3.50
CA GLN A 13 -9.17 -17.87 -2.82
C GLN A 13 -8.46 -19.12 -2.29
N SER A 14 -9.21 -20.18 -2.04
CA SER A 14 -8.69 -21.45 -1.51
C SER A 14 -8.46 -22.52 -2.58
N LYS A 15 -9.10 -22.37 -3.74
CA LYS A 15 -9.07 -23.34 -4.83
C LYS A 15 -7.76 -23.19 -5.63
N ASP A 16 -7.11 -24.32 -5.90
CA ASP A 16 -5.90 -24.42 -6.71
C ASP A 16 -4.70 -23.62 -6.16
N LEU A 17 -4.64 -23.42 -4.83
CA LEU A 17 -3.46 -22.83 -4.19
C LEU A 17 -2.24 -23.73 -4.47
N PRO A 18 -1.21 -23.24 -5.17
CA PRO A 18 -0.04 -24.05 -5.49
C PRO A 18 0.67 -24.45 -4.21
N ASN A 19 1.23 -25.66 -4.19
CA ASN A 19 2.11 -26.12 -3.13
C ASN A 19 3.18 -25.04 -2.86
N PRO A 20 3.43 -24.62 -1.61
CA PRO A 20 4.39 -23.56 -1.29
C PRO A 20 5.76 -23.73 -1.96
N LYS A 21 6.23 -24.99 -2.11
CA LYS A 21 7.50 -25.31 -2.77
C LYS A 21 7.44 -25.07 -4.28
N GLU A 22 6.37 -25.51 -4.93
CA GLU A 22 6.12 -25.30 -6.37
C GLU A 22 5.88 -23.82 -6.69
N ASN A 23 5.18 -23.11 -5.80
CA ASN A 23 4.95 -21.68 -5.92
C ASN A 23 6.28 -20.90 -5.88
N LYS A 24 7.17 -21.21 -4.93
CA LYS A 24 8.49 -20.58 -4.86
C LYS A 24 9.33 -20.83 -6.11
N GLN A 25 9.28 -22.05 -6.66
CA GLN A 25 9.94 -22.39 -7.92
C GLN A 25 9.34 -21.64 -9.11
N ALA A 26 8.02 -21.55 -9.20
CA ALA A 26 7.32 -20.80 -10.24
C ALA A 26 7.66 -19.31 -10.20
N ILE A 27 7.65 -18.70 -9.01
CA ILE A 27 8.07 -17.30 -8.79
C ILE A 27 9.51 -17.10 -9.25
N THR A 28 10.42 -17.98 -8.85
CA THR A 28 11.83 -17.90 -9.26
C THR A 28 11.97 -17.99 -10.77
N LYS A 29 11.29 -18.95 -11.42
CA LYS A 29 11.31 -19.14 -12.87
C LYS A 29 10.76 -17.93 -13.64
N VAL A 30 9.70 -17.30 -13.13
CA VAL A 30 9.17 -16.05 -13.71
C VAL A 30 10.17 -14.92 -13.55
N LEU A 31 10.74 -14.72 -12.35
CA LEU A 31 11.71 -13.66 -12.08
C LEU A 31 13.01 -13.80 -12.90
N THR A 32 13.45 -15.02 -13.18
CA THR A 32 14.62 -15.27 -14.04
C THR A 32 14.35 -14.90 -15.51
N ASN A 33 13.11 -15.07 -15.98
CA ASN A 33 12.72 -14.74 -17.36
C ASN A 33 12.47 -13.24 -17.59
N ILE A 34 12.41 -12.43 -16.52
CA ILE A 34 12.31 -10.97 -16.64
C ILE A 34 13.70 -10.40 -16.94
N ASN A 35 13.95 -10.13 -18.22
CA ASN A 35 15.20 -9.57 -18.73
C ASN A 35 15.42 -8.10 -18.34
N GLN A 36 14.34 -7.33 -18.20
CA GLN A 36 14.43 -5.94 -17.77
C GLN A 36 14.64 -5.85 -16.27
N LYS A 37 15.89 -5.63 -15.85
CA LYS A 37 16.20 -5.35 -14.45
C LYS A 37 16.05 -3.86 -14.17
N THR A 38 15.58 -3.55 -12.96
CA THR A 38 15.61 -2.19 -12.41
C THR A 38 17.05 -1.70 -12.36
N ASP A 39 17.31 -0.49 -12.83
CA ASP A 39 18.66 0.08 -12.82
C ASP A 39 19.15 0.34 -11.38
N ALA A 40 20.43 0.68 -11.23
CA ALA A 40 21.01 0.92 -9.91
C ALA A 40 20.34 2.10 -9.18
N GLN A 41 19.93 3.13 -9.93
CA GLN A 41 19.34 4.35 -9.39
C GLN A 41 17.94 4.09 -8.81
N ASP A 42 17.12 3.35 -9.54
CA ASP A 42 15.79 2.93 -9.15
C ASP A 42 15.85 1.95 -7.97
N LYS A 43 16.82 1.03 -7.95
CA LYS A 43 17.04 0.17 -6.78
C LYS A 43 17.37 0.98 -5.53
N GLN A 44 18.22 1.99 -5.67
CA GLN A 44 18.53 2.90 -4.57
C GLN A 44 17.29 3.69 -4.15
N ASN A 45 16.50 4.20 -5.10
CA ASN A 45 15.26 4.92 -4.83
C ASN A 45 14.21 4.06 -4.11
N LEU A 46 14.10 2.77 -4.45
CA LEU A 46 13.23 1.81 -3.77
C LEU A 46 13.72 1.47 -2.36
N SER A 47 15.04 1.54 -2.13
CA SER A 47 15.65 1.25 -0.83
C SER A 47 15.51 2.41 0.16
N LYS A 48 15.31 3.65 -0.31
CA LYS A 48 15.13 4.84 0.56
C LYS A 48 13.90 4.70 1.48
N PRO A 49 14.00 5.09 2.76
CA PRO A 49 12.84 5.16 3.65
C PRO A 49 11.78 6.10 3.08
N LEU A 50 10.52 5.89 3.45
CA LEU A 50 9.45 6.79 3.05
C LEU A 50 9.57 8.11 3.79
N GLU A 51 9.49 9.20 3.04
CA GLU A 51 9.53 10.55 3.58
C GLU A 51 8.13 11.02 4.01
N TYR A 52 8.09 11.96 4.97
CA TYR A 52 6.85 12.52 5.48
C TYR A 52 6.00 13.14 4.35
N ASP A 53 6.64 13.92 3.48
CA ASP A 53 5.97 14.61 2.38
C ASP A 53 5.42 13.64 1.32
N GLU A 54 6.12 12.52 1.05
CA GLU A 54 5.61 11.46 0.16
C GLU A 54 4.30 10.88 0.70
N ILE A 55 4.24 10.60 2.00
CA ILE A 55 3.05 10.04 2.66
C ILE A 55 1.92 11.08 2.72
N TYR A 56 2.26 12.33 3.03
CA TYR A 56 1.29 13.42 3.05
C TYR A 56 0.66 13.63 1.67
N LYS A 57 1.48 13.79 0.61
CA LYS A 57 1.02 13.95 -0.77
C LYS A 57 0.17 12.76 -1.22
N ALA A 58 0.61 11.54 -0.92
CA ALA A 58 -0.17 10.34 -1.21
C ALA A 58 -1.55 10.40 -0.52
N SER A 59 -1.61 10.80 0.74
CA SER A 59 -2.84 10.89 1.52
C SER A 59 -3.81 11.93 0.95
N ILE A 60 -3.32 13.11 0.57
CA ILE A 60 -4.16 14.18 0.01
C ILE A 60 -4.61 13.88 -1.44
N SER A 61 -3.81 13.12 -2.20
CA SER A 61 -4.12 12.76 -3.60
C SER A 61 -5.26 11.74 -3.76
N MET A 62 -5.71 11.11 -2.67
CA MET A 62 -6.75 10.09 -2.75
C MET A 62 -8.07 10.63 -3.34
N PRO A 63 -8.83 9.87 -4.14
CA PRO A 63 -10.05 10.39 -4.78
C PRO A 63 -11.20 10.59 -3.77
N ASN A 64 -11.84 11.76 -3.84
CA ASN A 64 -13.06 12.04 -3.07
C ASN A 64 -14.28 11.34 -3.70
N GLY A 65 -15.31 11.04 -2.90
CA GLY A 65 -16.59 10.50 -3.40
C GLY A 65 -16.54 9.04 -3.89
N LYS A 66 -15.46 8.31 -3.62
CA LYS A 66 -15.42 6.85 -3.81
C LYS A 66 -15.97 6.14 -2.57
N ALA A 67 -16.59 4.99 -2.79
CA ALA A 67 -17.01 4.10 -1.71
C ALA A 67 -15.81 3.79 -0.79
N SER A 68 -16.08 3.70 0.51
CA SER A 68 -15.09 3.30 1.50
C SER A 68 -14.41 1.98 1.10
N ARG A 69 -13.14 1.81 1.51
CA ARG A 69 -12.42 0.57 1.25
C ARG A 69 -12.93 -0.53 2.19
N LEU A 70 -12.22 -1.66 2.22
CA LEU A 70 -12.51 -2.79 3.12
C LEU A 70 -12.52 -2.39 4.61
N ASP A 71 -11.86 -1.27 4.95
CA ASP A 71 -11.87 -0.67 6.28
C ASP A 71 -13.19 0.03 6.63
N GLY A 72 -14.07 0.28 5.66
CA GLY A 72 -15.29 1.07 5.86
C GLY A 72 -15.03 2.57 6.03
N ILE A 73 -13.77 3.01 6.03
CA ILE A 73 -13.39 4.38 6.33
C ILE A 73 -13.45 5.24 5.05
N PRO A 74 -14.20 6.36 5.05
CA PRO A 74 -14.25 7.25 3.91
C PRO A 74 -12.89 7.94 3.67
N THR A 75 -12.50 8.08 2.41
CA THR A 75 -11.29 8.82 2.01
C THR A 75 -11.22 10.23 2.61
N LYS A 76 -12.38 10.90 2.74
CA LYS A 76 -12.47 12.25 3.32
C LYS A 76 -11.99 12.28 4.77
N LEU A 77 -12.26 11.23 5.56
CA LEU A 77 -11.81 11.16 6.94
C LEU A 77 -10.28 11.06 7.00
N TRP A 78 -9.69 10.17 6.20
CA TRP A 78 -8.23 10.03 6.10
C TRP A 78 -7.53 11.34 5.72
N LYS A 79 -8.09 12.09 4.76
CA LYS A 79 -7.56 13.40 4.37
C LYS A 79 -7.65 14.43 5.49
N ASN A 80 -8.78 14.47 6.20
CA ASN A 80 -8.96 15.41 7.30
C ASN A 80 -7.89 15.16 8.37
N LEU A 81 -7.77 13.92 8.85
CA LEU A 81 -6.77 13.51 9.84
C LEU A 81 -5.33 13.82 9.41
N ALA A 82 -5.01 13.63 8.11
CA ALA A 82 -3.69 13.97 7.58
C ALA A 82 -3.39 15.49 7.60
N THR A 83 -4.41 16.34 7.54
CA THR A 83 -4.25 17.81 7.55
C THR A 83 -4.42 18.47 8.91
N GLU A 84 -5.13 17.83 9.84
CA GLU A 84 -5.53 18.43 11.12
C GLU A 84 -4.33 18.87 11.96
N HIS A 85 -3.31 18.01 12.05
CA HIS A 85 -2.09 18.35 12.78
C HIS A 85 -1.36 19.57 12.19
N GLN A 86 -1.23 19.65 10.87
CA GLN A 86 -0.60 20.80 10.21
C GLN A 86 -1.43 22.08 10.37
N LYS A 87 -2.77 21.98 10.31
CA LYS A 87 -3.67 23.11 10.53
C LYS A 87 -3.58 23.64 11.96
N ALA A 88 -3.52 22.76 12.95
CA ALA A 88 -3.37 23.14 14.35
C ALA A 88 -2.03 23.85 14.61
N ILE A 89 -0.94 23.35 14.02
CA ILE A 89 0.36 24.04 14.07
C ILE A 89 0.27 25.43 13.43
N ALA A 90 -0.32 25.53 12.23
CA ALA A 90 -0.45 26.80 11.51
C ALA A 90 -1.37 27.81 12.26
N ALA A 91 -2.34 27.32 13.02
CA ALA A 91 -3.21 28.13 13.86
C ALA A 91 -2.56 28.56 15.19
N GLY A 92 -1.32 28.14 15.48
CA GLY A 92 -0.63 28.45 16.73
C GLY A 92 -1.16 27.69 17.94
N THR A 93 -1.81 26.53 17.73
CA THR A 93 -2.25 25.65 18.81
C THR A 93 -1.05 25.21 19.66
N LYS A 94 -1.22 25.20 20.99
CA LYS A 94 -0.17 24.79 21.93
C LYS A 94 0.15 23.31 21.75
N ALA A 95 1.38 22.93 22.09
CA ALA A 95 1.88 21.56 21.89
C ALA A 95 1.02 20.50 22.61
N GLU A 96 0.47 20.83 23.77
CA GLU A 96 -0.36 19.95 24.60
C GLU A 96 -1.75 19.69 24.02
N GLU A 97 -2.21 20.56 23.11
CA GLU A 97 -3.53 20.52 22.48
C GLU A 97 -3.46 20.08 21.02
N LEU A 98 -2.26 19.71 20.52
CA LEU A 98 -2.10 19.28 19.14
C LEU A 98 -2.79 17.94 18.91
N PRO A 99 -3.57 17.81 17.82
CA PRO A 99 -4.15 16.53 17.46
C PRO A 99 -3.04 15.55 17.01
N PRO A 100 -3.30 14.24 17.02
CA PRO A 100 -2.32 13.23 16.63
C PRO A 100 -1.79 13.47 15.22
N ASN A 101 -0.47 13.37 15.03
CA ASN A 101 0.14 13.45 13.72
C ASN A 101 0.01 12.11 12.98
N LEU A 102 -1.09 11.94 12.24
CA LEU A 102 -1.36 10.73 11.48
C LEU A 102 -0.24 10.42 10.46
N VAL A 103 0.29 11.42 9.76
CA VAL A 103 1.30 11.21 8.73
C VAL A 103 2.59 10.65 9.35
N CYS A 104 3.00 11.18 10.50
CA CYS A 104 4.14 10.66 11.26
C CYS A 104 3.88 9.22 11.72
N LEU A 105 2.68 8.91 12.22
CA LEU A 105 2.32 7.56 12.63
C LEU A 105 2.40 6.56 11.46
N LEU A 106 1.87 6.94 10.29
CA LEU A 106 1.96 6.13 9.07
C LEU A 106 3.40 5.96 8.61
N GLN A 107 4.23 7.01 8.69
CA GLN A 107 5.64 6.93 8.37
C GLN A 107 6.38 5.93 9.25
N LEU A 108 6.14 5.98 10.56
CA LEU A 108 6.71 5.03 11.51
C LEU A 108 6.27 3.61 11.19
N ALA A 109 4.97 3.38 10.96
CA ALA A 109 4.45 2.05 10.63
C ALA A 109 5.04 1.48 9.33
N TYR A 110 5.05 2.27 8.24
CA TYR A 110 5.55 1.78 6.95
C TYR A 110 7.06 1.55 6.95
N ASN A 111 7.84 2.43 7.58
CA ASN A 111 9.29 2.24 7.70
C ASN A 111 9.61 1.09 8.67
N ASN A 112 8.80 0.86 9.70
CA ASN A 112 8.97 -0.31 10.56
C ASN A 112 8.77 -1.62 9.79
N ILE A 113 7.69 -1.72 9.00
CA ILE A 113 7.41 -2.88 8.12
C ILE A 113 8.55 -3.07 7.12
N LYS A 114 9.10 -1.98 6.56
CA LYS A 114 10.26 -2.01 5.67
C LYS A 114 11.49 -2.66 6.30
N HIS A 115 11.79 -2.29 7.54
CA HIS A 115 13.00 -2.75 8.21
C HIS A 115 12.85 -4.16 8.80
N HIS A 116 11.68 -4.51 9.32
CA HIS A 116 11.48 -5.77 10.07
C HIS A 116 10.81 -6.87 9.26
N SER A 117 10.44 -6.59 8.01
CA SER A 117 9.59 -7.47 7.18
C SER A 117 8.24 -7.77 7.85
N ILE A 118 7.35 -8.44 7.12
CA ILE A 118 6.04 -8.84 7.62
C ILE A 118 6.20 -10.20 8.32
N ASN A 119 5.53 -10.36 9.46
CA ASN A 119 5.48 -11.66 10.13
C ASN A 119 4.89 -12.72 9.16
N PRO A 120 5.61 -13.82 8.85
CA PRO A 120 5.17 -14.85 7.91
C PRO A 120 3.84 -15.51 8.30
N GLU A 121 3.53 -15.54 9.59
CA GLU A 121 2.28 -16.13 10.12
C GLU A 121 1.11 -15.15 10.07
N SER A 122 1.37 -13.87 9.78
CA SER A 122 0.32 -12.87 9.69
C SER A 122 -0.41 -12.92 8.35
N ASN A 123 -1.73 -12.72 8.39
CA ASN A 123 -2.56 -12.59 7.20
C ASN A 123 -2.49 -11.17 6.58
N PHE A 124 -1.52 -10.33 6.98
CA PHE A 124 -1.46 -8.92 6.62
C PHE A 124 -1.38 -8.69 5.10
N THR A 125 -0.67 -9.56 4.38
CA THR A 125 -0.53 -9.50 2.92
C THR A 125 -1.73 -10.07 2.17
N LYS A 126 -2.64 -10.79 2.84
CA LYS A 126 -3.83 -11.37 2.19
C LYS A 126 -4.76 -10.25 1.74
N GLY A 127 -5.05 -10.20 0.44
CA GLY A 127 -5.89 -9.17 -0.18
C GLY A 127 -5.16 -7.93 -0.69
N TRP A 128 -3.84 -7.81 -0.49
CA TRP A 128 -3.03 -6.69 -1.02
C TRP A 128 -2.58 -6.89 -2.47
N MET A 129 -2.71 -8.11 -3.00
CA MET A 129 -2.68 -8.33 -4.45
C MET A 129 -3.92 -7.70 -5.08
N CYS A 130 -3.79 -6.44 -5.53
CA CYS A 130 -4.30 -5.97 -6.82
C CYS A 130 -4.76 -4.48 -6.82
N PRO A 131 -3.84 -3.54 -7.07
CA PRO A 131 -4.21 -2.25 -7.67
C PRO A 131 -3.99 -2.22 -9.20
N ILE A 132 -3.05 -3.02 -9.71
CA ILE A 132 -2.59 -2.91 -11.12
C ILE A 132 -3.64 -3.45 -12.09
N TYR A 133 -4.32 -4.56 -11.77
CA TYR A 133 -5.31 -5.17 -12.68
C TYR A 133 -6.67 -4.46 -12.69
N LYS A 134 -7.01 -3.69 -11.63
CA LYS A 134 -8.32 -3.03 -11.51
C LYS A 134 -8.44 -1.75 -12.35
N LYS A 135 -7.31 -1.09 -12.68
CA LYS A 135 -7.30 0.02 -13.64
C LYS A 135 -7.04 -0.56 -15.03
N LYS A 136 -8.04 -0.52 -15.93
CA LYS A 136 -7.87 -0.83 -17.37
C LYS A 136 -7.03 0.23 -18.11
N ASP A 137 -6.02 0.80 -17.44
CA ASP A 137 -5.21 1.88 -17.99
C ASP A 137 -4.08 1.28 -18.82
N LYS A 138 -4.20 1.41 -20.15
CA LYS A 138 -3.20 0.93 -21.12
C LYS A 138 -2.06 1.92 -21.32
N THR A 139 -2.02 3.00 -20.56
CA THR A 139 -0.99 4.04 -20.70
C THR A 139 0.34 3.55 -20.13
N LYS A 140 1.30 3.38 -21.04
CA LYS A 140 2.70 3.03 -20.76
C LYS A 140 3.25 3.84 -19.57
N GLY A 141 3.64 3.14 -18.51
CA GLY A 141 4.79 3.50 -17.66
C GLY A 141 4.78 4.81 -16.87
N ARG A 142 3.65 5.52 -16.69
CA ARG A 142 3.62 6.82 -15.97
C ARG A 142 2.70 6.90 -14.76
N CYS A 143 2.22 5.75 -14.26
CA CYS A 143 1.48 5.65 -12.99
C CYS A 143 2.38 5.16 -11.83
N ILE A 144 3.70 5.18 -12.01
CA ILE A 144 4.67 4.60 -11.05
C ILE A 144 4.92 5.52 -9.85
N ASP A 145 4.31 6.70 -9.81
CA ASP A 145 4.65 7.71 -8.83
C ASP A 145 3.83 7.51 -7.55
N ASN A 146 4.54 7.14 -6.48
CA ASN A 146 4.16 7.05 -5.06
C ASN A 146 3.45 5.78 -4.56
N HIS A 147 2.61 5.09 -5.33
CA HIS A 147 1.95 3.85 -4.83
C HIS A 147 2.81 2.58 -4.93
N THR A 148 3.83 2.57 -5.78
CA THR A 148 4.64 1.36 -6.07
C THR A 148 5.62 1.00 -4.97
N LYS A 149 6.10 2.00 -4.19
CA LYS A 149 7.03 1.75 -3.07
C LYS A 149 6.39 0.85 -2.00
N LEU A 150 5.10 1.00 -1.74
CA LEU A 150 4.36 0.16 -0.77
C LEU A 150 4.16 -1.30 -1.24
N ILE A 151 4.11 -1.54 -2.55
CA ILE A 151 3.85 -2.88 -3.10
C ILE A 151 5.14 -3.73 -3.16
N LYS A 152 6.30 -3.11 -3.41
CA LYS A 152 7.60 -3.82 -3.45
C LYS A 152 8.25 -4.01 -2.08
N LEU A 153 7.69 -3.42 -1.03
CA LEU A 153 8.10 -3.62 0.36
C LEU A 153 7.73 -5.01 0.92
N MET A 154 6.97 -5.79 0.17
CA MET A 154 6.34 -7.04 0.63
C MET A 154 6.68 -8.26 -0.25
N ILE A 155 7.70 -8.16 -1.11
CA ILE A 155 8.27 -9.27 -1.89
C ILE A 155 9.74 -9.43 -1.52
#